data_AF-A0A3D1V1X0-F1
#
_entry.id   AF-A0A3D1V1X0-F1
#
_cell.length_a   1.000
_cell.length_b   1.000
_cell.length_c   1.000
_cell.angle_alpha   90.00
_cell.angle_beta   90.00
_cell.angle_gamma   90.00
#
_symmetry.space_group_name_H-M   'P 1'
#
loop_
_entity.id
_entity.type
_entity.pdbx_description
1 polymer ?
#
loop_
_entity_poly.entity_id
_entity_poly.type
_entity_poly.pdbx_seq_one_letter_code
_entity_poly.pdbx_strand_id
1 'polypeptide(L)' 'MGSRYGRVFQITTWGESHGPALGAVIDGCPAGLEITEDLIQHDLDRRRV' A
#
# COMPACT_ATOMS: atom_id res chain seq x y z
N MET A 1 -4.35 -13.17 -12.92
CA MET A 1 -3.49 -12.40 -11.98
C MET A 1 -4.20 -11.10 -11.68
N GLY A 2 -4.76 -10.99 -10.49
CA GLY A 2 -5.53 -9.82 -10.08
C GLY A 2 -4.64 -8.91 -9.24
N SER A 3 -4.56 -7.64 -9.60
CA SER A 3 -3.95 -6.60 -8.79
C SER A 3 -4.69 -6.33 -7.47
N ARG A 4 -5.73 -7.12 -7.14
CA ARG A 4 -6.67 -6.89 -6.04
C ARG A 4 -6.68 -8.06 -5.07
N TYR A 5 -6.54 -7.78 -3.78
CA TYR A 5 -6.59 -8.74 -2.69
C TYR A 5 -7.53 -8.25 -1.58
N GLY A 6 -8.31 -9.15 -0.97
CA GLY A 6 -9.24 -8.84 0.12
C GLY A 6 -10.71 -8.72 -0.30
N ARG A 7 -11.60 -8.56 0.70
CA ARG A 7 -13.08 -8.48 0.52
C ARG A 7 -13.69 -7.26 1.22
N VAL A 8 -13.47 -7.14 2.53
CA VAL A 8 -13.96 -5.99 3.33
C VAL A 8 -12.86 -4.93 3.44
N PHE A 9 -11.66 -5.34 3.86
CA PHE A 9 -10.44 -4.57 3.71
C PHE A 9 -9.73 -5.06 2.47
N GLN A 10 -9.45 -4.16 1.53
CA GLN A 10 -9.03 -4.52 0.19
C GLN A 10 -7.85 -3.68 -0.26
N ILE A 11 -6.94 -4.32 -0.98
CA ILE A 11 -5.73 -3.72 -1.51
C ILE A 11 -5.71 -3.91 -3.01
N THR A 12 -5.52 -2.83 -3.75
CA THR A 12 -5.32 -2.85 -5.21
C THR A 12 -3.96 -2.25 -5.55
N THR A 13 -3.04 -3.00 -6.15
CA THR A 13 -1.69 -2.54 -6.52
C THR A 13 -1.61 -2.11 -7.99
N TRP A 14 -0.72 -1.18 -8.30
CA TRP A 14 -0.47 -0.73 -9.67
C TRP A 14 0.97 -0.21 -9.83
N GLY A 15 1.35 0.00 -11.09
CA GLY A 15 2.70 0.43 -11.46
C GLY A 15 3.62 -0.73 -11.81
N GLU A 16 4.75 -0.37 -12.39
CA GLU A 16 5.77 -1.31 -12.87
C GLU A 16 7.11 -0.97 -12.23
N SER A 17 7.97 -1.97 -12.02
CA SER A 17 9.27 -1.77 -11.35
C SER A 17 10.19 -0.78 -12.06
N HIS A 18 10.08 -0.65 -13.39
CA HIS A 18 10.83 0.32 -14.20
C HIS A 18 9.97 1.52 -14.64
N GLY A 19 8.72 1.59 -14.16
CA GLY A 19 7.82 2.67 -14.45
C GLY A 19 8.15 3.93 -13.63
N PRO A 20 7.46 5.04 -13.92
CA PRO A 20 7.68 6.30 -13.21
C PRO A 20 7.27 6.24 -11.73
N ALA A 21 6.38 5.31 -11.36
CA ALA A 21 5.90 5.13 -10.00
C ALA A 21 5.31 3.72 -9.78
N LEU A 22 5.22 3.33 -8.51
CA LEU A 22 4.52 2.16 -7.99
C LEU A 22 3.60 2.57 -6.85
N GLY A 23 2.49 1.88 -6.67
CA GLY A 23 1.53 2.26 -5.66
C GLY A 23 0.45 1.24 -5.37
N ALA A 24 -0.37 1.57 -4.38
CA ALA A 24 -1.53 0.78 -3.99
C ALA A 24 -2.68 1.69 -3.54
N VAL A 25 -3.91 1.21 -3.73
CA VAL A 25 -5.15 1.78 -3.19
C VAL A 25 -5.66 0.83 -2.11
N ILE A 26 -6.03 1.37 -0.96
CA ILE A 26 -6.58 0.61 0.16
C ILE A 26 -8.04 1.04 0.40
N ASP A 27 -8.96 0.10 0.28
CA ASP A 27 -10.39 0.30 0.53
C ASP A 27 -10.83 -0.41 1.82
N GLY A 28 -11.83 0.18 2.50
CA GLY A 28 -12.42 -0.41 3.71
C GLY A 28 -11.60 -0.21 4.99
N CYS A 29 -10.64 0.73 4.97
CA CYS A 29 -9.93 1.15 6.17
C CYS A 29 -10.90 1.89 7.12
N PRO A 30 -11.00 1.48 8.41
CA PRO A 30 -11.82 2.21 9.39
C PRO A 30 -11.36 3.66 9.54
N ALA A 31 -12.31 4.56 9.78
CA ALA A 31 -12.01 5.95 10.09
C ALA A 31 -11.36 6.09 11.47
N GLY A 32 -10.63 7.20 11.67
CA GLY A 32 -9.98 7.51 12.95
C GLY A 32 -8.58 6.92 13.11
N LEU A 33 -8.09 6.17 12.12
CA LEU A 33 -6.68 5.80 12.06
C LEU A 33 -5.86 6.97 11.51
N GLU A 34 -4.90 7.46 12.29
CA GLU A 34 -3.92 8.43 11.81
C GLU A 34 -2.94 7.72 10.89
N ILE A 35 -2.83 8.22 9.64
CA ILE A 35 -1.90 7.70 8.64
C ILE A 35 -0.98 8.84 8.22
N THR A 36 0.31 8.63 8.37
CA THR A 36 1.37 9.54 7.94
C THR A 36 2.34 8.83 7.01
N GLU A 37 3.07 9.60 6.22
CA GLU A 37 4.10 9.06 5.32
C GLU A 37 5.22 8.36 6.11
N ASP A 38 5.59 8.90 7.28
CA ASP A 38 6.62 8.34 8.15
C ASP A 38 6.29 6.90 8.61
N LEU A 39 5.01 6.63 8.89
CA LEU A 39 4.56 5.30 9.28
C LEU A 39 4.78 4.29 8.14
N ILE A 40 4.49 4.69 6.91
CA ILE A 40 4.70 3.86 5.72
C ILE A 40 6.20 3.69 5.45
N GLN A 41 6.97 4.77 5.53
CA GLN A 41 8.41 4.76 5.26
C GLN A 41 9.17 3.89 6.26
N HIS A 42 8.80 3.92 7.55
CA HIS A 42 9.38 3.08 8.58
C HIS A 42 9.30 1.58 8.21
N ASP A 43 8.14 1.11 7.75
CA ASP A 43 7.96 -0.29 7.35
C ASP A 43 8.64 -0.63 6.01
N LEU A 44 8.80 0.35 5.11
CA LEU A 44 9.60 0.17 3.89
C LEU A 44 11.10 0.04 4.21
N ASP A 45 11.62 0.86 5.12
CA ASP A 45 13.04 0.88 5.49
C ASP A 45 13.48 -0.42 6.17
N ARG A 46 12.58 -1.06 6.92
CA ARG A 46 12.82 -2.37 7.55
C ARG A 46 13.11 -3.51 6.55
N ARG A 47 12.82 -3.32 5.27
CA ARG A 47 13.11 -4.31 4.21
C ARG A 47 14.57 -4.29 3.78
N ARG A 48 15.34 -3.28 4.17
CA ARG A 48 16.77 -3.17 3.87
C ARG A 48 17.52 -4.16 4.79
N VAL A 49 18.07 -5.21 4.20
CA VAL A 49 19.04 -6.14 4.82
C VAL A 49 20.46 -5.75 4.47
#